data_AF-A0A4R2CI72-F1
#
_entry.id   AF-A0A4R2CI72-F1
#
_cell.length_a   1.000
_cell.length_b   1.000
_cell.length_c   1.000
_cell.angle_alpha   90.00
_cell.angle_beta   90.00
_cell.angle_gamma   90.00
#
_symmetry.space_group_name_H-M   'P 1'
#
loop_
_entity.id
_entity.type
_entity.pdbx_description
1 polymer ?
#
loop_
_entity_poly.entity_id
_entity_poly.type
_entity_poly.pdbx_seq_one_letter_code
_entity_poly.pdbx_strand_id
1 'polypeptide(L)' 'MPLLDVAKPDIGEQAEFEPGAVPVYWACGVTPQAALMASRPPFAITHAPGHMFVTDVPDSAYRQF' A
#
# COMPACT_ATOMS: atom_id res chain seq x y z
N MET A 1 12.25 1.31 -4.19
CA MET A 1 11.87 2.73 -3.99
C MET A 1 12.32 3.11 -2.59
N PRO A 2 13.36 3.96 -2.45
CA PRO A 2 13.82 4.41 -1.15
C PRO A 2 12.86 5.47 -0.58
N LEU A 3 12.58 5.42 0.72
CA LEU A 3 11.84 6.47 1.42
C LEU A 3 12.80 7.65 1.70
N LEU A 4 12.49 8.82 1.17
CA LEU A 4 13.32 10.03 1.36
C LEU A 4 12.71 11.02 2.36
N ASP A 5 11.37 11.07 2.43
CA ASP A 5 10.63 11.99 3.30
C ASP A 5 9.30 11.33 3.69
N VAL A 6 9.07 11.13 4.99
CA VAL A 6 7.86 10.48 5.50
C VAL A 6 6.60 11.34 5.29
N ALA A 7 6.75 12.65 5.13
CA ALA A 7 5.64 13.57 4.89
C ALA A 7 5.18 13.58 3.42
N LYS A 8 5.89 12.88 2.52
CA LYS A 8 5.59 12.86 1.08
C LYS A 8 5.44 11.42 0.59
N PRO A 9 4.29 10.77 0.83
CA PRO A 9 4.07 9.41 0.37
C PRO A 9 3.99 9.36 -1.15
N ASP A 10 4.66 8.37 -1.75
CA ASP A 10 4.57 8.09 -3.19
C ASP A 10 3.17 7.57 -3.59
N ILE A 11 2.45 6.96 -2.64
CA ILE A 11 1.11 6.39 -2.82
C ILE A 11 0.27 6.72 -1.59
N GLY A 12 -0.93 7.27 -1.80
CA GLY A 12 -1.90 7.57 -0.74
C GLY A 12 -1.75 8.99 -0.18
N GLU A 13 -2.29 9.20 1.02
CA GLU A 13 -2.30 10.49 1.70
C GLU A 13 -1.27 10.54 2.83
N GLN A 14 -0.81 11.75 3.15
CA GLN A 14 0.11 11.96 4.27
C GLN A 14 -0.58 11.61 5.60
N ALA A 15 0.08 10.81 6.43
CA ALA A 15 -0.39 10.51 7.77
C ALA A 15 -0.06 11.67 8.74
N GLU A 16 -0.93 11.85 9.73
CA GLU A 16 -0.68 12.72 10.89
C GLU A 16 0.14 11.97 11.95
N PHE A 17 1.08 12.66 12.60
CA PHE A 17 1.96 12.09 13.62
C PHE A 17 1.87 12.89 14.92
N GLU A 18 1.61 12.18 16.02
CA GLU A 18 1.70 12.76 17.36
C GLU A 18 3.16 12.96 17.79
N PRO A 19 3.47 13.92 18.68
CA PRO A 19 4.81 14.08 19.23
C PRO A 19 5.33 12.78 19.86
N GLY A 20 6.50 12.32 19.40
CA GLY A 20 7.10 11.07 19.85
C GLY A 20 6.62 9.81 19.12
N ALA A 21 5.73 9.93 18.13
CA ALA A 21 5.36 8.82 17.27
C ALA A 21 6.57 8.29 16.47
N VAL A 22 6.65 6.96 16.33
CA VAL A 22 7.70 6.28 15.57
C VAL A 22 7.08 5.72 14.28
N PRO A 23 7.60 6.07 13.09
CA PRO A 23 7.13 5.49 11.83
C PRO A 23 7.38 3.97 11.79
N VAL A 24 6.35 3.22 11.41
CA VAL A 24 6.43 1.77 11.19
C VAL A 24 5.96 1.46 9.77
N TYR A 25 6.61 0.49 9.13
CA TYR A 25 6.43 0.17 7.72
C TYR A 25 6.01 -1.29 7.54
N TRP A 26 5.05 -1.52 6.64
CA TRP A 26 4.58 -2.85 6.28
C TRP A 26 4.50 -3.02 4.77
N ALA A 27 4.69 -4.27 4.31
CA ALA A 27 4.38 -4.62 2.93
C ALA A 27 2.88 -4.40 2.67
N CYS A 28 2.54 -3.90 1.48
CA CYS A 28 1.18 -3.56 1.10
C CYS A 28 0.85 -4.13 -0.29
N GLY A 29 -0.43 -4.40 -0.54
CA GLY A 29 -0.94 -4.92 -1.83
C GLY A 29 -0.71 -4.00 -3.04
N VAL A 30 -0.03 -2.86 -2.87
CA VAL A 30 0.38 -1.94 -3.95
C VAL A 30 1.72 -2.31 -4.60
N THR A 31 2.48 -3.25 -4.02
CA THR A 31 3.74 -3.73 -4.62
C THR A 31 3.57 -4.21 -6.09
N PRO A 32 2.49 -4.91 -6.47
CA PRO A 32 2.23 -5.25 -7.87
C PRO A 32 2.09 -4.03 -8.78
N GLN A 33 1.52 -2.91 -8.31
CA GLN A 33 1.39 -1.69 -9.13
C GLN A 33 2.77 -1.10 -9.43
N ALA A 34 3.67 -1.06 -8.45
CA ALA A 34 5.05 -0.65 -8.67
C ALA A 34 5.78 -1.57 -9.67
N ALA A 35 5.55 -2.89 -9.59
CA ALA A 35 6.10 -3.85 -10.54
C ALA A 35 5.55 -3.65 -11.97
N LEU A 36 4.26 -3.34 -12.12
CA LEU A 36 3.65 -3.01 -13.41
C LEU A 36 4.28 -1.75 -14.02
N MET A 37 4.45 -0.69 -13.23
CA MET A 37 5.07 0.56 -13.70
C MET A 37 6.53 0.36 -14.15
N ALA A 38 7.29 -0.48 -13.44
CA ALA A 38 8.68 -0.77 -13.77
C ALA A 38 8.84 -1.68 -15.00
N SER A 39 7.97 -2.69 -15.15
CA SER A 39 8.04 -3.68 -16.23
C SER A 39 7.31 -3.26 -17.51
N ARG A 40 6.41 -2.27 -17.44
CA ARG A 40 5.69 -1.67 -18.56
C ARG A 40 5.01 -2.71 -19.47
N PRO A 41 4.09 -3.54 -18.93
CA PRO A 41 3.28 -4.39 -19.78
C PRO A 41 2.43 -3.53 -20.74
N PRO A 42 2.04 -4.06 -21.90
CA PRO A 42 1.24 -3.31 -22.87
C PRO A 42 -0.14 -2.92 -22.32
N PHE A 43 -0.64 -3.65 -21.33
CA PHE A 43 -1.92 -3.38 -20.69
C PHE A 43 -2.00 -4.04 -19.30
N ALA A 44 -2.65 -3.39 -18.34
CA ALA A 44 -2.98 -3.94 -17.02
C ALA A 44 -4.20 -3.22 -16.42
N ILE A 45 -4.97 -3.93 -15.58
CA ILE A 45 -6.09 -3.36 -14.82
C ILE A 45 -5.81 -3.57 -13.33
N THR A 46 -5.98 -2.53 -12.52
CA THR A 46 -5.85 -2.58 -11.05
C THR A 46 -6.97 -1.78 -10.41
N HIS A 47 -7.21 -2.01 -9.12
CA HIS A 47 -8.04 -1.10 -8.33
C HIS A 47 -7.34 0.25 -8.12
N ALA A 48 -8.11 1.31 -7.86
CA ALA A 48 -7.57 2.61 -7.46
C ALA A 48 -7.20 2.59 -5.96
N PRO A 49 -6.19 3.36 -5.52
CA PRO A 49 -5.87 3.49 -4.09
C PRO A 49 -7.11 3.84 -3.25
N GLY A 50 -7.30 3.14 -2.13
CA GLY A 50 -8.47 3.30 -1.26
C GLY A 50 -9.78 2.73 -1.81
N HIS A 51 -9.79 2.07 -2.98
CA HIS A 51 -10.99 1.48 -3.60
C HIS A 51 -10.83 -0.04 -3.77
N MET A 52 -10.64 -0.73 -2.66
CA MET A 52 -10.39 -2.18 -2.64
C MET A 52 -11.65 -3.01 -2.92
N PHE A 53 -11.46 -4.27 -3.31
CA PHE A 53 -12.53 -5.25 -3.43
C PHE A 53 -12.86 -5.85 -2.07
N VAL A 54 -14.06 -5.56 -1.54
CA VAL A 54 -14.55 -6.13 -0.28
C VAL A 54 -15.10 -7.54 -0.55
N THR A 55 -14.60 -8.54 0.19
CA THR A 55 -15.00 -9.94 0.04
C THR A 55 -15.89 -10.40 1.20
N ASP A 56 -16.54 -11.55 1.03
CA ASP A 56 -17.30 -12.22 2.11
C ASP A 56 -16.40 -12.98 3.12
N VAL A 57 -15.08 -13.07 2.87
CA VAL A 57 -14.15 -13.80 3.74
C VAL A 57 -13.74 -12.93 4.93
N PRO A 58 -13.91 -13.39 6.17
CA PRO A 58 -13.48 -12.63 7.34
C PRO A 58 -11.96 -12.62 7.49
N ASP A 59 -11.40 -11.52 8.00
CA ASP A 59 -9.97 -11.37 8.31
C ASP A 59 -9.40 -12.52 9.15
N SER A 60 -10.20 -13.02 10.10
CA SER A 60 -9.81 -14.12 10.99
C SER A 60 -9.46 -15.42 10.25
N ALA A 61 -9.91 -15.59 9.01
CA ALA A 61 -9.54 -16.73 8.18
C ALA A 61 -8.05 -16.70 7.75
N TYR A 62 -7.42 -15.52 7.75
CA TYR A 62 -6.03 -15.32 7.32
C TYR A 62 -5.04 -15.09 8.47
N ARG A 63 -5.52 -14.98 9.72
CA ARG A 63 -4.64 -14.86 10.88
C ARG A 63 -3.89 -16.17 11.10
N GLN A 64 -2.59 -16.16 10.79
CA GLN A 64 -1.66 -17.20 11.19
C GLN A 64 -1.02 -16.80 12.53
N PHE A 65 -0.95 -17.75 13.45
CA PHE A 65 -0.68 -17.63 14.90
C PHE A 65 0.32 -16.55 15.33
#